data_AF-A0AAW0LJJ2-F1
#
_entry.id   AF-A0AAW0LJJ2-F1
#
_cell.length_a   1.000
_cell.length_b   1.000
_cell.length_c   1.000
_cell.angle_alpha   90.00
_cell.angle_beta   90.00
_cell.angle_gamma   90.00
#
_symmetry.space_group_name_H-M   'P 1'
#
loop_
_entity.id
_entity.type
_entity.pdbx_description
1 polymer ?
#
loop_
_entity_poly.entity_id
_entity_poly.type
_entity_poly.pdbx_seq_one_letter_code
_entity_poly.pdbx_strand_id
1 'polypeptide(L)'
;MSQKPLSPQDWESLIEDFQHGGSRRHKWSSTPSLLDLALSSILKKDFPLKIQLIIFLEEFSDDFPDFDEHFLERLIDALKIIVQSPTDNLHITLSLKDQMLVSTTSIFISTIHQFNIVIIESLVEFLLILINRPNHGPDRQTRGVACECLRELERSHPCLLSDIAGHLWSCVKTSEPM
;
A
#
# COMPACT_ATOMS: atom_id res chain seq x y z
N MET A 1 -0.75 -18.69 -14.85
CA MET A 1 -1.09 -18.33 -16.25
C MET A 1 -0.76 -16.87 -16.42
N SER A 2 0.02 -16.48 -17.43
CA SER A 2 0.40 -15.08 -17.63
C SER A 2 -0.82 -14.28 -18.10
N GLN A 3 -1.32 -13.39 -17.26
CA GLN A 3 -2.48 -12.55 -17.59
C GLN A 3 -2.08 -11.44 -18.56
N LYS A 4 -3.01 -11.09 -19.45
CA LYS A 4 -2.79 -10.00 -20.41
C LYS A 4 -2.75 -8.67 -19.64
N PRO A 5 -1.66 -7.89 -19.75
CA PRO A 5 -1.58 -6.58 -19.10
C PRO A 5 -2.61 -5.63 -19.72
N LEU A 6 -3.25 -4.81 -18.88
CA LEU A 6 -4.12 -3.72 -19.32
C LEU A 6 -3.29 -2.57 -19.88
N SER A 7 -3.76 -1.95 -20.96
CA SER A 7 -3.17 -0.71 -21.48
C SER A 7 -3.53 0.48 -20.57
N PRO A 8 -2.81 1.62 -20.66
CA PRO A 8 -3.20 2.83 -19.94
C PRO A 8 -4.64 3.27 -20.25
N GLN A 9 -5.08 3.16 -21.50
CA GLN A 9 -6.46 3.50 -21.89
C GLN A 9 -7.49 2.54 -21.30
N ASP A 10 -7.15 1.25 -21.18
CA ASP A 10 -8.02 0.29 -20.51
C ASP A 10 -8.17 0.65 -19.02
N TRP A 11 -7.08 1.10 -18.37
CA TRP A 11 -7.12 1.57 -16.99
C TRP A 11 -7.93 2.85 -16.81
N GLU A 12 -7.82 3.83 -17.72
CA GLU A 12 -8.65 5.04 -17.70
C GLU A 12 -10.14 4.68 -17.79
N SER A 13 -10.53 3.86 -18.77
CA SER A 13 -11.92 3.39 -18.92
C SER A 13 -12.39 2.63 -17.69
N LEU A 14 -11.52 1.83 -17.07
CA LEU A 14 -11.84 1.07 -15.88
C LEU A 14 -12.11 1.99 -14.68
N ILE A 15 -11.21 2.95 -14.43
CA ILE A 15 -11.37 3.93 -13.34
C ILE A 15 -12.66 4.71 -13.53
N GLU A 16 -12.94 5.19 -14.75
CA GLU A 16 -14.19 5.88 -15.06
C GLU A 16 -15.41 4.98 -14.79
N ASP A 17 -15.40 3.72 -15.22
CA ASP A 17 -16.50 2.79 -14.99
C ASP A 17 -16.75 2.53 -13.50
N PHE A 18 -15.70 2.46 -12.67
CA PHE A 18 -15.81 2.31 -11.22
C PHE A 18 -16.40 3.55 -10.55
N GLN A 19 -15.98 4.75 -10.96
CA GLN A 19 -16.49 6.04 -10.47
C GLN A 19 -17.97 6.25 -10.80
N HIS A 20 -18.42 5.81 -11.98
CA HIS A 20 -19.84 5.90 -12.36
C HIS A 20 -20.71 4.83 -11.68
N GLY A 21 -20.12 3.71 -11.27
CA GLY A 21 -20.81 2.64 -10.56
C GLY A 21 -21.81 1.83 -11.41
N GLY A 22 -22.61 1.01 -10.72
CA GLY A 22 -23.69 0.23 -11.32
C GLY A 22 -23.21 -0.82 -12.33
N SER A 23 -23.99 -1.00 -13.41
CA SER A 23 -23.76 -2.09 -14.36
C SER A 23 -22.46 -1.98 -15.16
N ARG A 24 -21.82 -0.81 -15.17
CA ARG A 24 -20.52 -0.60 -15.85
C ARG A 24 -19.40 -1.38 -15.18
N ARG A 25 -19.44 -1.56 -13.86
CA ARG A 25 -18.47 -2.38 -13.11
C ARG A 25 -18.51 -3.85 -13.51
N HIS A 26 -19.67 -4.38 -13.90
CA HIS A 26 -19.80 -5.79 -14.32
C HIS A 26 -18.99 -6.15 -15.56
N LYS A 27 -18.60 -5.18 -16.38
CA LYS A 27 -17.68 -5.42 -17.50
C LYS A 27 -16.31 -5.90 -16.99
N TRP A 28 -15.90 -5.46 -15.80
CA TRP A 28 -14.61 -5.74 -15.21
C TRP A 28 -14.64 -6.89 -14.19
N SER A 29 -15.83 -7.36 -13.78
CA SER A 29 -15.95 -8.50 -12.86
C SER A 29 -15.45 -9.82 -13.44
N SER A 30 -15.32 -9.91 -14.77
CA SER A 30 -14.70 -11.06 -15.44
C SER A 30 -13.19 -10.97 -15.57
N THR A 31 -12.57 -9.89 -15.07
CA THR A 31 -11.12 -9.72 -15.04
C THR A 31 -10.61 -10.23 -13.70
N PRO A 32 -10.19 -11.52 -13.60
CA PRO A 32 -9.62 -12.03 -12.36
C PRO A 32 -8.37 -11.23 -11.98
N SER A 33 -8.15 -11.09 -10.67
CA SER A 33 -6.95 -10.49 -10.08
C SER A 33 -6.64 -9.09 -10.60
N LEU A 34 -7.65 -8.23 -10.59
CA LEU A 34 -7.49 -6.83 -10.98
C LEU A 34 -6.53 -6.10 -10.05
N LEU A 35 -6.57 -6.42 -8.76
CA LEU A 35 -5.67 -5.93 -7.74
C LEU A 35 -4.20 -6.26 -8.07
N ASP A 36 -3.91 -7.49 -8.48
CA ASP A 36 -2.58 -7.90 -8.95
C ASP A 36 -2.11 -7.09 -10.17
N LEU A 37 -3.00 -6.91 -11.14
CA LEU A 37 -2.71 -6.16 -12.35
C LEU A 37 -2.44 -4.68 -12.04
N ALA A 38 -3.16 -4.11 -11.08
CA ALA A 38 -2.96 -2.74 -10.62
C ALA A 38 -1.58 -2.57 -9.98
N LEU A 39 -1.22 -3.44 -9.01
CA LEU A 39 0.12 -3.42 -8.39
C LEU A 39 1.23 -3.61 -9.42
N SER A 40 1.06 -4.56 -10.35
CA SER A 40 2.02 -4.79 -11.43
C SER A 40 2.18 -3.57 -12.35
N SER A 41 1.08 -2.87 -12.64
CA SER A 41 1.09 -1.65 -13.46
C SER A 41 1.74 -0.48 -12.73
N ILE A 42 1.47 -0.33 -11.44
CA ILE A 42 2.08 0.67 -10.56
C ILE A 42 3.60 0.48 -10.51
N LEU A 43 4.10 -0.77 -10.47
CA LEU A 43 5.54 -1.07 -10.42
C LEU A 43 6.25 -0.94 -11.77
N LYS A 44 5.51 -0.94 -12.89
CA LYS A 44 6.10 -0.76 -14.22
C LYS A 44 6.71 0.64 -14.36
N LYS A 45 7.96 0.71 -14.82
CA LYS A 45 8.75 1.97 -14.89
C LYS A 45 8.02 3.09 -15.65
N ASP A 46 7.61 2.82 -16.88
CA ASP A 46 7.04 3.82 -17.80
C ASP A 46 5.50 3.88 -17.79
N PHE A 47 4.88 3.53 -16.66
CA PHE A 47 3.41 3.57 -16.56
C PHE A 47 2.92 4.97 -16.15
N PRO A 48 2.05 5.63 -16.94
CA PRO A 48 1.70 7.04 -16.71
C PRO A 48 0.65 7.27 -15.62
N LEU A 49 -0.11 6.24 -15.21
CA LEU A 49 -1.26 6.38 -14.31
C LEU A 49 -0.98 5.86 -12.89
N LYS A 50 0.28 5.87 -12.43
CA LYS A 50 0.66 5.28 -11.13
C LYS A 50 -0.14 5.88 -9.97
N ILE A 51 -0.19 7.21 -9.88
CA ILE A 51 -0.91 7.90 -8.80
C ILE A 51 -2.41 7.62 -8.87
N GLN A 52 -3.00 7.68 -10.08
CA GLN A 52 -4.41 7.39 -10.30
C GLN A 52 -4.76 5.96 -9.89
N LEU A 53 -3.90 4.98 -10.20
CA LEU A 53 -4.10 3.60 -9.75
C LEU A 53 -3.96 3.44 -8.23
N ILE A 54 -3.05 4.16 -7.59
CA ILE A 54 -2.92 4.13 -6.12
C ILE A 54 -4.19 4.68 -5.47
N ILE A 55 -4.72 5.81 -5.96
CA ILE A 55 -5.98 6.40 -5.46
C ILE A 55 -7.16 5.46 -5.73
N PHE A 56 -7.20 4.85 -6.92
CA PHE A 56 -8.22 3.88 -7.27
C PHE A 56 -8.23 2.67 -6.31
N LEU A 57 -7.05 2.13 -5.98
CA LEU A 57 -6.93 1.03 -5.02
C LEU A 57 -7.40 1.43 -3.62
N GLU A 58 -7.13 2.67 -3.21
CA GLU A 58 -7.61 3.20 -1.94
C GLU A 58 -9.14 3.32 -1.93
N GLU A 59 -9.70 4.01 -2.92
CA GLU A 59 -11.12 4.34 -3.03
C GLU A 59 -12.01 3.11 -3.13
N PHE A 60 -11.56 2.07 -3.86
CA PHE A 60 -12.38 0.90 -4.17
C PHE A 60 -11.88 -0.39 -3.49
N SER A 61 -10.98 -0.29 -2.51
CA SER A 61 -10.43 -1.45 -1.78
C SER A 61 -11.51 -2.43 -1.31
N ASP A 62 -12.56 -1.94 -0.67
CA ASP A 62 -13.67 -2.74 -0.13
C ASP A 62 -14.60 -3.33 -1.23
N ASP A 63 -14.54 -2.83 -2.46
CA ASP A 63 -15.38 -3.30 -3.57
C ASP A 63 -14.82 -4.55 -4.25
N PHE A 64 -13.58 -4.94 -3.94
CA PHE A 64 -12.90 -6.07 -4.56
C PHE A 64 -13.12 -7.37 -3.79
N PRO A 65 -13.69 -8.43 -4.42
CA PRO A 65 -13.94 -9.70 -3.74
C PRO A 65 -12.66 -10.49 -3.44
N ASP A 66 -11.57 -10.19 -4.14
CA ASP A 66 -10.23 -10.75 -3.96
C ASP A 66 -9.34 -9.88 -3.04
N PHE A 67 -9.92 -8.91 -2.34
CA PHE A 67 -9.22 -8.14 -1.33
C PHE A 67 -9.01 -9.00 -0.08
N ASP A 68 -7.78 -9.48 0.12
CA ASP A 68 -7.41 -10.36 1.21
C ASP A 68 -6.03 -10.03 1.82
N GLU A 69 -5.63 -10.82 2.81
CA GLU A 69 -4.32 -10.73 3.47
C GLU A 69 -3.16 -10.81 2.46
N HIS A 70 -3.28 -11.64 1.43
CA HIS A 70 -2.24 -11.82 0.43
C HIS A 70 -2.09 -10.59 -0.48
N PHE A 71 -3.19 -9.90 -0.79
CA PHE A 71 -3.11 -8.60 -1.45
C PHE A 71 -2.38 -7.57 -0.58
N LEU A 72 -2.69 -7.50 0.72
CA LEU A 72 -2.04 -6.54 1.63
C LEU A 72 -0.52 -6.78 1.76
N GLU A 73 -0.08 -8.03 1.84
CA GLU A 73 1.35 -8.37 1.82
C GLU A 73 2.04 -7.82 0.57
N ARG A 74 1.43 -8.02 -0.60
CA ARG A 74 1.98 -7.55 -1.88
C ARG A 74 1.89 -6.04 -2.03
N LEU A 75 0.88 -5.40 -1.43
CA LEU A 75 0.80 -3.95 -1.34
C LEU A 75 1.96 -3.38 -0.50
N ILE A 76 2.29 -4.01 0.63
CA ILE A 76 3.48 -3.66 1.43
C ILE A 76 4.76 -3.85 0.60
N ASP A 77 4.89 -4.94 -0.14
CA ASP A 77 6.07 -5.17 -0.98
C ASP A 77 6.20 -4.10 -2.08
N ALA A 78 5.08 -3.74 -2.73
CA ALA A 78 5.06 -2.66 -3.71
C ALA A 78 5.41 -1.30 -3.07
N LEU A 79 4.90 -1.03 -1.87
CA LEU A 79 5.22 0.16 -1.08
C LEU A 79 6.73 0.23 -0.81
N LYS A 80 7.33 -0.87 -0.32
CA LYS A 80 8.78 -0.98 -0.08
C LYS A 80 9.57 -0.67 -1.35
N ILE A 81 9.21 -1.30 -2.47
CA ILE A 81 9.88 -1.09 -3.76
C ILE A 81 9.84 0.38 -4.17
N ILE A 82 8.67 1.02 -4.14
CA ILE A 82 8.52 2.43 -4.58
C ILE A 82 9.25 3.39 -3.65
N VAL A 83 9.03 3.27 -2.34
CA VAL A 83 9.53 4.25 -1.37
C VAL A 83 11.05 4.15 -1.22
N GLN A 84 11.60 2.94 -1.28
CA GLN A 84 13.04 2.72 -1.18
C GLN A 84 13.80 2.97 -2.49
N SER A 85 13.11 3.01 -3.65
CA SER A 85 13.74 3.32 -4.93
C SER A 85 14.33 4.75 -4.94
N PRO A 86 15.50 4.99 -5.56
CA PRO A 86 16.02 6.34 -5.73
C PRO A 86 15.04 7.24 -6.50
N THR A 87 14.92 8.49 -6.08
CA THR A 87 14.11 9.48 -6.79
C THR A 87 14.82 9.88 -8.09
N ASP A 88 14.15 9.71 -9.22
CA ASP A 88 14.66 10.10 -10.54
C ASP A 88 13.91 11.30 -11.16
N ASN A 89 12.89 11.81 -10.44
CA ASN A 89 12.02 12.92 -10.84
C ASN A 89 11.25 12.69 -12.15
N LEU A 90 11.25 11.47 -12.70
CA LEU A 90 10.56 11.12 -13.93
C LEU A 90 9.55 9.99 -13.69
N HIS A 91 10.00 8.88 -13.12
CA HIS A 91 9.19 7.68 -12.85
C HIS A 91 8.93 7.49 -11.36
N ILE A 92 9.93 7.82 -10.53
CA ILE A 92 9.87 7.79 -9.07
C ILE A 92 10.06 9.22 -8.58
N THR A 93 8.94 9.86 -8.21
CA THR A 93 8.90 11.21 -7.66
C THR A 93 8.60 11.17 -6.17
N LEU A 94 8.92 12.23 -5.43
CA LEU A 94 8.54 12.35 -4.02
C LEU A 94 7.01 12.27 -3.84
N SER A 95 6.24 12.88 -4.74
CA SER A 95 4.78 12.80 -4.73
C SER A 95 4.26 11.38 -4.88
N LEU A 96 4.88 10.56 -5.75
CA LEU A 96 4.50 9.15 -5.88
C LEU A 96 4.76 8.38 -4.59
N LYS A 97 5.92 8.59 -3.96
CA LYS A 97 6.27 7.94 -2.69
C LYS A 97 5.32 8.33 -1.57
N ASP A 98 5.03 9.62 -1.45
CA ASP A 98 4.13 10.15 -0.43
C ASP A 98 2.71 9.61 -0.62
N GLN A 99 2.20 9.61 -1.87
CA GLN A 99 0.88 9.04 -2.17
C GLN A 99 0.83 7.54 -1.84
N MET A 100 1.86 6.77 -2.21
CA MET A 100 1.92 5.34 -1.90
C MET A 100 1.87 5.08 -0.39
N LEU A 101 2.61 5.86 0.41
CA LEU A 101 2.59 5.78 1.86
C LEU A 101 1.20 6.09 2.44
N VAL A 102 0.61 7.21 2.02
CA VAL A 102 -0.70 7.66 2.53
C VAL A 102 -1.80 6.68 2.15
N SER A 103 -1.92 6.31 0.87
CA SER A 103 -2.97 5.41 0.41
C SER A 103 -2.82 4.00 1.00
N THR A 104 -1.60 3.47 1.10
CA THR A 104 -1.40 2.16 1.78
C THR A 104 -1.83 2.24 3.24
N THR A 105 -1.47 3.31 3.95
CA THR A 105 -1.87 3.50 5.35
C THR A 105 -3.39 3.61 5.50
N SER A 106 -4.04 4.36 4.61
CA SER A 106 -5.49 4.53 4.57
C SER A 106 -6.22 3.20 4.36
N ILE A 107 -5.77 2.39 3.39
CA ILE A 107 -6.27 1.03 3.13
C ILE A 107 -6.13 0.14 4.37
N PHE A 108 -4.99 0.21 5.06
CA PHE A 108 -4.79 -0.55 6.29
C PHE A 108 -5.75 -0.09 7.38
N ILE A 109 -5.94 1.22 7.56
CA ILE A 109 -6.88 1.77 8.55
C ILE A 109 -8.31 1.30 8.28
N SER A 110 -8.78 1.26 7.03
CA SER A 110 -10.15 0.84 6.70
C SER A 110 -10.36 -0.67 6.90
N THR A 111 -9.31 -1.47 6.79
CA THR A 111 -9.43 -2.94 6.73
C THR A 111 -8.84 -3.68 7.92
N ILE A 112 -8.21 -2.98 8.86
CA ILE A 112 -7.48 -3.54 10.01
C ILE A 112 -8.27 -4.55 10.86
N HIS A 113 -9.59 -4.43 10.94
CA HIS A 113 -10.45 -5.29 11.74
C HIS A 113 -10.73 -6.63 11.06
N GLN A 114 -10.37 -6.76 9.78
CA GLN A 114 -10.63 -7.94 8.96
C GLN A 114 -9.44 -8.90 8.95
N PHE A 115 -8.27 -8.47 9.39
CA PHE A 115 -7.00 -9.17 9.17
C PHE A 115 -6.17 -9.38 10.44
N ASN A 116 -5.19 -10.28 10.32
CA ASN A 116 -4.26 -10.59 11.40
C ASN A 116 -3.34 -9.40 11.75
N ILE A 117 -3.08 -9.22 13.05
CA ILE A 117 -2.16 -8.20 13.59
C ILE A 117 -0.77 -8.23 12.94
N VAL A 118 -0.29 -9.41 12.53
CA VAL A 118 1.04 -9.62 11.91
C VAL A 118 1.23 -8.82 10.62
N ILE A 119 0.17 -8.62 9.83
CA ILE A 119 0.26 -7.86 8.57
C ILE A 119 0.40 -6.36 8.87
N ILE A 120 -0.28 -5.88 9.91
CA ILE A 120 -0.18 -4.49 10.38
C ILE A 120 1.18 -4.23 11.00
N GLU A 121 1.73 -5.20 11.75
CA GLU A 121 3.10 -5.15 12.26
C GLU A 121 4.11 -4.89 11.13
N SER A 122 3.93 -5.55 9.98
CA SER A 122 4.81 -5.39 8.82
C SER A 122 4.79 -3.96 8.24
N LEU A 123 3.62 -3.30 8.23
CA LEU A 123 3.51 -1.89 7.83
C LEU A 123 4.16 -0.97 8.88
N VAL A 124 3.87 -1.19 10.16
CA VAL A 124 4.41 -0.39 11.28
C VAL A 124 5.94 -0.48 11.33
N GLU A 125 6.50 -1.68 11.20
CA GLU A 125 7.94 -1.89 11.12
C GLU A 125 8.55 -1.10 9.96
N PHE A 126 7.92 -1.16 8.78
CA PHE A 126 8.41 -0.41 7.62
C PHE A 126 8.37 1.10 7.83
N LEU A 127 7.30 1.64 8.41
CA LEU A 127 7.21 3.06 8.77
C LEU A 127 8.30 3.46 9.76
N LEU A 128 8.55 2.64 10.79
CA LEU A 128 9.63 2.88 11.75
C LEU A 128 11.02 2.84 11.10
N ILE A 129 11.26 1.96 10.13
CA ILE A 129 12.51 1.96 9.35
C ILE A 129 12.68 3.29 8.62
N LEU A 130 11.64 3.80 7.95
CA LEU A 130 11.71 5.09 7.26
C LEU A 130 11.95 6.25 8.23
N ILE A 131 11.29 6.21 9.39
CA ILE A 131 11.42 7.25 10.43
C ILE A 131 12.83 7.31 11.00
N ASN A 132 13.47 6.15 11.19
CA ASN A 132 14.80 6.07 11.77
C ASN A 132 15.95 6.24 10.77
N ARG A 133 15.68 6.47 9.48
CA ARG A 133 16.75 6.70 8.48
C ARG A 133 17.55 7.97 8.78
N PRO A 134 18.89 7.95 8.57
CA PRO A 134 19.74 9.13 8.69
C PRO A 134 19.30 10.27 7.76
N ASN A 135 19.43 11.51 8.24
CA ASN A 135 18.92 12.73 7.59
C ASN A 135 19.71 13.08 6.31
N HIS A 136 19.23 12.68 5.14
CA HIS A 136 19.58 13.29 3.85
C HIS A 136 18.36 14.02 3.28
N GLY A 137 18.55 15.16 2.59
CA GLY A 137 17.50 16.14 2.29
C GLY A 137 16.15 15.57 1.78
N PRO A 138 16.13 14.78 0.68
CA PRO A 138 14.90 14.16 0.16
C PRO A 138 14.23 13.18 1.14
N ASP A 139 15.01 12.52 1.99
CA ASP A 139 14.50 11.56 2.97
C ASP A 139 13.73 12.26 4.10
N ARG A 140 13.96 13.55 4.33
CA ARG A 140 13.24 14.34 5.36
C ARG A 140 11.75 14.43 5.08
N GLN A 141 11.35 14.59 3.81
CA GLN A 141 9.95 14.70 3.42
C GLN A 141 9.24 13.36 3.61
N THR A 142 9.77 12.29 3.01
CA THR A 142 9.23 10.94 3.14
C THR A 142 9.17 10.49 4.60
N ARG A 143 10.16 10.86 5.41
CA ARG A 143 10.11 10.66 6.88
C ARG A 143 8.94 11.39 7.54
N GLY A 144 8.73 12.65 7.19
CA GLY A 144 7.60 13.43 7.71
C GLY A 144 6.27 12.76 7.40
N VAL A 145 6.09 12.29 6.16
CA VAL A 145 4.89 11.54 5.75
C VAL A 145 4.76 10.22 6.52
N ALA A 146 5.84 9.47 6.68
CA ALA A 146 5.83 8.23 7.47
C ALA A 146 5.45 8.47 8.95
N CYS A 147 5.92 9.56 9.56
CA CYS A 147 5.50 9.95 10.91
C CYS A 147 4.00 10.23 11.01
N GLU A 148 3.44 10.96 10.03
CA GLU A 148 2.00 11.23 10.02
C GLU A 148 1.19 9.96 9.74
N CYS A 149 1.64 9.08 8.85
CA CYS A 149 1.00 7.78 8.62
C CYS A 149 0.96 6.93 9.91
N LEU A 150 2.08 6.86 10.64
CA LEU A 150 2.14 6.14 11.91
C LEU A 150 1.21 6.76 12.97
N ARG A 151 1.11 8.10 12.99
CA ARG A 151 0.20 8.83 13.87
C ARG A 151 -1.27 8.56 13.53
N GLU A 152 -1.64 8.55 12.25
CA GLU A 152 -3.01 8.24 11.83
C GLU A 152 -3.40 6.80 12.13
N LEU A 153 -2.47 5.84 12.00
CA LEU A 153 -2.69 4.45 12.42
C LEU A 153 -3.03 4.35 13.91
N GLU A 154 -2.18 4.92 14.78
CA GLU A 154 -2.40 4.91 16.23
C GLU A 154 -3.66 5.70 16.64
N ARG A 155 -3.99 6.79 15.92
CA ARG A 155 -5.23 7.54 16.16
C ARG A 155 -6.47 6.69 15.84
N SER A 156 -6.43 5.95 14.73
CA SER A 156 -7.55 5.12 14.29
C SER A 156 -7.67 3.85 15.13
N HIS A 157 -6.55 3.33 15.63
CA HIS A 157 -6.46 2.12 16.44
C HIS A 157 -5.65 2.39 17.70
N PRO A 158 -6.30 2.92 18.75
CA PRO A 158 -5.62 3.22 20.01
C PRO A 158 -4.92 1.99 20.57
N CYS A 159 -3.72 2.18 21.10
CA CYS A 159 -2.86 1.14 21.69
C CYS A 159 -2.21 0.18 20.68
N LEU A 160 -2.41 0.36 19.37
CA LEU A 160 -1.79 -0.48 18.34
C LEU A 160 -0.28 -0.59 18.54
N LEU A 161 0.42 0.53 18.73
CA LEU A 161 1.88 0.52 18.90
C LEU A 161 2.32 -0.18 20.20
N SER A 162 1.51 -0.10 21.26
CA SER A 162 1.77 -0.80 22.51
C SER A 162 1.62 -2.31 22.33
N ASP A 163 0.59 -2.74 21.61
CA ASP A 163 0.31 -4.14 21.35
C ASP A 163 1.41 -4.75 20.47
N ILE A 164 1.75 -4.07 19.38
CA ILE A 164 2.85 -4.47 18.48
C ILE A 164 4.19 -4.52 19.21
N ALA A 165 4.50 -3.54 20.06
CA ALA A 165 5.72 -3.59 20.86
C ALA A 165 5.75 -4.82 21.80
N GLY A 166 4.58 -5.20 22.35
CA GLY A 166 4.42 -6.42 23.14
C GLY A 166 4.65 -7.69 22.31
N HIS A 167 4.10 -7.77 21.10
CA HIS A 167 4.29 -8.88 20.17
C HIS A 167 5.74 -9.04 19.74
N LEU A 168 6.39 -7.95 19.31
CA LEU A 168 7.81 -7.94 18.95
C LEU A 168 8.69 -8.41 20.11
N TRP A 169 8.41 -7.96 21.33
CA TRP A 169 9.15 -8.38 22.53
C TRP A 169 8.89 -9.84 22.93
N SER A 170 7.67 -10.34 22.70
CA SER A 170 7.32 -11.74 22.93
C SER A 170 8.06 -12.66 21.95
N CYS A 171 8.14 -12.28 20.67
CA CYS A 171 8.87 -13.03 19.65
C CYS A 171 10.37 -13.15 19.96
N VAL A 172 10.99 -12.08 20.49
CA VAL A 172 12.40 -12.08 20.90
C VAL A 172 12.66 -13.09 22.03
N LYS A 173 11.75 -13.21 23.00
CA LYS A 173 11.88 -14.18 24.11
C LYS A 173 11.75 -15.63 23.69
N THR A 174 10.99 -15.92 22.62
CA THR A 174 10.86 -17.28 22.07
C THR A 174 12.02 -17.70 21.17
N SER A 175 12.92 -16.78 20.81
CA SER A 175 14.10 -17.04 19.96
C SER A 175 15.42 -17.18 20.73
N GLU A 176 15.40 -17.13 22.07
CA GLU A 176 16.58 -17.46 22.88
C GLU A 176 16.78 -18.99 22.89
N PRO A 177 17.95 -19.51 22.47
CA PRO A 177 18.24 -20.93 22.59
C PRO A 177 18.40 -21.30 24.07
N MET A 178 17.74 -22.38 24.51
CA MET A 178 18.10 -23.10 25.74
C MET A 178 19.53 -23.63 25.67
#